data_AF-A0A382I2C4-F1
#
_entry.id   AF-A0A382I2C4-F1
#
_cell.length_a   1.000
_cell.length_b   1.000
_cell.length_c   1.000
_cell.angle_alpha   90.00
_cell.angle_beta   90.00
_cell.angle_gamma   90.00
#
_symmetry.space_group_name_H-M   'P 1'
#
loop_
_entity.id
_entity.type
_entity.pdbx_description
1 polymer ?
#
loop_
_entity_poly.entity_id
_entity_poly.type
_entity_poly.pdbx_seq_one_letter_code
_entity_poly.pdbx_strand_id
1 'polypeptide(L)'
;MMADSGARGSAAQMKQLAGMRGLIAKPSGEIIESPITSNFKEGLTALEYFNSTHGARKGLADTALKTANSGYLTRRLCDVAQDLTITQIKCDKPGHLKLSEIIEGGNVIVSLSERALGRVTADDVKNPINGDLIIKKNI
;
A
#
# COMPACT_ATOMS: atom_id res chain seq x y z
N MET A 1 3.83 -2.37 -25.04
CA MET A 1 5.26 -2.46 -24.71
C MET A 1 5.57 -1.73 -23.40
N MET A 2 5.63 -0.40 -23.33
CA MET A 2 6.03 0.32 -22.09
C MET A 2 5.16 0.05 -20.85
N ALA A 3 3.84 0.25 -20.94
CA ALA A 3 2.93 0.03 -19.81
C ALA A 3 2.79 -1.46 -19.44
N ASP A 4 2.79 -2.34 -20.45
CA ASP A 4 2.62 -3.78 -20.29
C ASP A 4 3.87 -4.45 -19.69
N SER A 5 5.06 -3.96 -20.04
CA SER A 5 6.33 -4.42 -19.47
C SER A 5 6.57 -3.99 -18.01
N GLY A 6 5.72 -3.12 -17.44
CA GLY A 6 5.90 -2.57 -16.11
C GLY A 6 7.03 -1.53 -15.98
N ALA A 7 7.71 -1.18 -17.07
CA ALA A 7 8.85 -0.24 -17.04
C ALA A 7 8.44 1.18 -16.62
N ARG A 8 7.41 1.73 -17.28
CA ARG A 8 6.81 3.04 -16.96
C ARG A 8 5.49 3.18 -17.69
N GLY A 9 4.50 3.77 -17.01
CA GLY A 9 3.16 3.93 -17.56
C GLY A 9 2.17 2.99 -16.89
N SER A 10 0.91 3.42 -16.77
CA SER A 10 -0.20 2.59 -16.33
C SER A 10 -1.36 2.67 -17.31
N ALA A 11 -2.29 1.71 -17.26
CA ALA A 11 -3.51 1.75 -18.07
C ALA A 11 -4.29 3.06 -17.87
N ALA A 12 -4.31 3.61 -16.65
CA ALA A 12 -4.93 4.89 -16.34
C ALA A 12 -4.23 6.07 -17.05
N GLN A 13 -2.90 6.08 -17.11
CA GLN A 13 -2.14 7.11 -17.83
C GLN A 13 -2.32 6.98 -19.35
N MET A 14 -2.33 5.75 -19.88
CA MET A 14 -2.62 5.49 -21.29
C MET A 14 -4.02 5.94 -21.68
N LYS A 15 -5.01 5.73 -20.81
CA LYS A 15 -6.39 6.23 -21.01
C LYS A 15 -6.43 7.74 -21.17
N GLN A 16 -5.65 8.52 -20.40
CA GLN A 16 -5.63 9.98 -20.54
C GLN A 16 -4.89 10.47 -21.80
N LEU A 17 -3.98 9.66 -22.35
CA LEU A 17 -3.22 10.00 -23.55
C LEU A 17 -4.05 9.83 -24.84
N ALA A 18 -4.82 8.75 -24.93
CA ALA A 18 -5.50 8.34 -26.17
C ALA A 18 -7.01 8.13 -26.05
N GLY A 19 -7.57 8.19 -24.83
CA GLY A 19 -9.01 8.14 -24.57
C GLY A 19 -9.44 9.33 -23.73
N MET A 20 -10.73 9.39 -23.35
CA MET A 20 -11.22 10.54 -22.58
C MET A 20 -10.51 10.65 -21.22
N ARG A 21 -10.16 11.89 -20.84
CA ARG A 21 -9.55 12.19 -19.54
C ARG A 21 -10.53 11.93 -18.38
N GLY A 22 -11.82 12.19 -18.60
CA GLY A 22 -12.89 11.83 -17.68
C GLY A 22 -13.26 12.93 -16.68
N LEU A 23 -13.85 12.52 -15.55
CA LEU A 23 -14.33 13.42 -14.50
C LEU A 23 -13.18 13.87 -13.60
N ILE A 24 -13.22 15.14 -13.17
CA ILE A 24 -12.22 15.75 -12.29
C ILE A 24 -12.89 16.19 -10.99
N ALA A 25 -12.19 16.03 -9.87
CA ALA A 25 -12.64 16.53 -8.58
C ALA A 25 -12.25 18.00 -8.40
N LYS A 26 -13.19 18.78 -7.85
CA LYS A 26 -12.92 20.13 -7.33
C LYS A 26 -12.01 20.06 -6.10
N PRO A 27 -11.41 21.19 -5.67
CA PRO A 27 -10.62 21.22 -4.44
C PRO A 27 -11.44 20.87 -3.19
N SER A 28 -12.76 21.06 -3.21
CA SER A 28 -13.67 20.61 -2.15
C SER A 28 -13.81 19.08 -2.06
N GLY A 29 -13.46 18.34 -3.12
CA GLY A 29 -13.67 16.89 -3.23
C GLY A 29 -14.92 16.50 -4.02
N GLU A 30 -15.81 17.46 -4.33
CA GLU A 30 -16.95 17.23 -5.23
C GLU A 30 -16.48 16.88 -6.64
N ILE A 31 -17.18 15.99 -7.32
CA ILE A 31 -16.91 15.64 -8.72
C ILE A 31 -17.58 16.68 -9.62
N ILE A 32 -16.84 17.22 -10.59
CA ILE A 32 -17.42 18.09 -11.63
C ILE A 32 -18.21 17.18 -12.59
N GLU A 33 -19.51 17.44 -12.73
CA GLU A 33 -20.41 16.61 -13.54
C GLU A 33 -20.10 16.67 -15.04
N SER A 34 -19.50 17.76 -15.52
CA SER A 34 -19.06 17.91 -16.91
C SER A 34 -17.71 17.21 -17.12
N PRO A 35 -17.64 16.10 -17.87
CA PRO A 35 -16.40 15.38 -18.11
C PRO A 35 -15.50 16.10 -19.13
N ILE A 36 -14.20 15.88 -19.03
CA ILE A 36 -13.24 16.22 -20.09
C ILE A 36 -13.26 15.09 -21.12
N THR A 37 -13.88 15.33 -22.27
CA THR A 37 -14.01 14.33 -23.35
C THR A 37 -12.73 14.24 -24.19
N SER A 38 -12.02 15.36 -24.32
CA SER A 38 -10.78 15.45 -25.07
C SER A 38 -9.62 14.72 -24.37
N ASN A 39 -8.59 14.36 -25.13
CA ASN A 39 -7.41 13.65 -24.64
C ASN A 39 -6.12 14.43 -24.91
N PHE A 40 -4.98 14.00 -24.35
CA PHE A 40 -3.73 14.76 -24.51
C PHE A 40 -3.18 14.75 -25.94
N LYS A 41 -3.57 13.77 -26.77
CA LYS A 41 -3.19 13.75 -28.20
C LYS A 41 -4.00 14.75 -29.03
N GLU A 42 -5.28 14.91 -28.72
CA GLU A 42 -6.20 15.86 -29.38
C GLU A 42 -6.04 17.30 -28.87
N GLY A 43 -5.55 17.46 -27.64
CA GLY A 43 -5.44 18.73 -26.95
C GLY A 43 -6.66 19.03 -26.08
N LEU A 44 -6.50 19.97 -25.15
CA LEU A 44 -7.55 20.40 -24.23
C LEU A 44 -8.02 21.81 -24.59
N THR A 45 -9.32 22.06 -24.54
CA THR A 45 -9.85 23.42 -24.61
C THR A 45 -9.44 24.22 -23.37
N ALA A 46 -9.54 25.56 -23.45
CA ALA A 46 -9.18 26.43 -22.33
C ALA A 46 -9.95 26.10 -21.03
N LEU A 47 -11.26 25.77 -21.15
CA LEU A 47 -12.09 25.40 -20.02
C LEU A 47 -11.72 24.03 -19.44
N GLU A 48 -11.49 23.02 -20.28
CA GLU A 48 -11.07 21.69 -19.84
C GLU A 48 -9.70 21.73 -19.16
N TYR A 49 -8.76 22.52 -19.70
CA TYR A 49 -7.46 22.73 -19.09
C TYR A 49 -7.60 23.42 -17.73
N PHE A 50 -8.37 24.51 -17.64
CA PHE A 50 -8.63 25.22 -16.39
C PHE A 50 -9.23 24.28 -15.33
N ASN A 51 -10.26 23.52 -15.68
CA ASN A 51 -10.88 22.54 -14.77
C ASN A 51 -9.90 21.45 -14.32
N SER A 52 -8.98 21.01 -15.21
CA SER A 52 -7.94 20.05 -14.85
C SER A 52 -6.91 20.59 -13.86
N THR A 53 -6.73 21.92 -13.75
CA THR A 53 -5.75 22.50 -12.81
C THR A 53 -6.16 22.36 -11.35
N HIS A 54 -7.47 22.33 -11.05
CA HIS A 54 -7.98 22.19 -9.69
C HIS A 54 -7.54 20.87 -9.03
N GLY A 55 -7.77 19.75 -9.72
CA GLY A 55 -7.35 18.43 -9.25
C GLY A 55 -5.83 18.31 -9.16
N ALA A 56 -5.09 18.83 -10.15
CA ALA A 56 -3.63 18.78 -10.16
C ALA A 56 -3.02 19.58 -9.00
N ARG A 57 -3.48 20.81 -8.75
CA ARG A 57 -2.97 21.66 -7.67
C ARG A 57 -3.27 21.07 -6.30
N LYS A 58 -4.49 20.56 -6.08
CA LYS A 58 -4.84 19.86 -4.83
C LYS A 58 -3.97 18.63 -4.63
N GLY A 59 -3.77 17.81 -5.67
CA GLY A 59 -2.90 16.64 -5.60
C GLY A 59 -1.47 17.00 -5.18
N LEU A 60 -0.87 18.03 -5.79
CA LEU A 60 0.47 18.49 -5.43
C LEU A 60 0.55 19.01 -3.99
N ALA A 61 -0.43 19.80 -3.56
CA ALA A 61 -0.49 20.32 -2.19
C ALA A 61 -0.66 19.18 -1.18
N ASP A 62 -1.57 18.23 -1.44
CA ASP A 62 -1.81 17.07 -0.59
C ASP A 62 -0.57 16.18 -0.50
N THR A 63 0.15 15.97 -1.62
CA THR A 63 1.41 15.24 -1.61
C THR A 63 2.43 15.94 -0.71
N ALA A 64 2.62 17.26 -0.85
CA ALA A 64 3.56 18.02 -0.01
C ALA A 64 3.20 17.93 1.48
N LEU A 65 1.91 18.08 1.83
CA LEU A 65 1.43 17.95 3.21
C LEU A 65 1.62 16.52 3.76
N LYS A 66 1.30 15.51 2.96
CA LYS A 66 1.47 14.09 3.34
C LYS A 66 2.93 13.72 3.52
N THR A 67 3.85 14.30 2.74
CA THR A 67 5.30 14.12 2.93
C THR A 67 5.73 14.61 4.32
N ALA A 68 5.27 15.79 4.73
CA ALA A 68 5.58 16.33 6.07
C ALA A 68 5.02 15.44 7.18
N ASN A 69 3.77 14.98 7.06
CA ASN A 69 3.14 14.10 8.04
C ASN A 69 3.84 12.74 8.15
N SER A 70 4.26 12.15 7.02
CA SER A 70 5.01 10.90 7.01
C SER A 70 6.36 11.06 7.73
N GLY A 71 7.11 12.13 7.43
CA GLY A 71 8.39 12.40 8.10
C GLY A 71 8.23 12.62 9.60
N TYR A 72 7.17 13.33 10.01
CA TYR A 72 6.85 13.52 11.42
C TYR A 72 6.50 12.21 12.14
N LEU A 73 5.71 11.35 11.49
CA LEU A 73 5.37 10.03 12.01
C LEU A 73 6.61 9.16 12.16
N THR A 74 7.48 9.11 11.15
CA THR A 74 8.75 8.36 11.21
C THR A 74 9.60 8.84 12.37
N ARG A 75 9.73 10.16 12.59
CA ARG A 75 10.47 10.69 13.73
C ARG A 75 9.88 10.21 15.06
N ARG A 76 8.57 10.30 15.25
CA ARG A 76 7.91 9.83 16.47
C ARG A 76 8.08 8.32 16.70
N LEU A 77 8.01 7.53 15.63
CA LEU A 77 8.24 6.08 15.72
C LEU A 77 9.69 5.77 16.13
N CYS A 78 10.66 6.49 15.57
CA CYS A 78 12.06 6.38 15.98
C CYS A 78 12.27 6.80 17.44
N ASP A 79 11.70 7.93 17.87
CA ASP A 79 11.82 8.43 19.25
C ASP A 79 11.32 7.39 20.28
N VAL A 80 10.29 6.60 19.94
CA VAL A 80 9.74 5.55 20.83
C VAL A 80 10.52 4.23 20.73
N ALA A 81 11.04 3.88 19.55
CA ALA A 81 11.68 2.60 19.29
C ALA A 81 13.21 2.64 19.45
N GLN A 82 13.83 3.79 19.68
CA GLN A 82 15.29 3.95 19.68
C GLN A 82 16.02 3.09 20.72
N ASP A 83 15.38 2.78 21.84
CA ASP A 83 15.99 2.00 22.93
C ASP A 83 15.83 0.48 22.74
N LEU A 84 15.26 0.02 21.61
CA LEU A 84 15.10 -1.41 21.30
C LEU A 84 16.37 -1.97 20.66
N THR A 85 17.13 -2.77 21.42
CA THR A 85 18.32 -3.49 20.94
C THR A 85 18.22 -4.98 21.27
N ILE A 86 18.74 -5.85 20.39
CA ILE A 86 18.84 -7.29 20.64
C ILE A 86 20.03 -7.54 21.58
N THR A 87 19.76 -7.94 22.82
CA THR A 87 20.78 -8.15 23.85
C THR A 87 21.09 -9.63 24.12
N GLN A 88 20.18 -10.53 23.76
CA GLN A 88 20.29 -11.96 24.05
C GLN A 88 19.71 -12.80 22.92
N ILE A 89 20.24 -14.02 22.76
CA ILE A 89 19.79 -14.95 21.71
C ILE A 89 18.44 -15.59 22.10
N LYS A 90 18.22 -15.83 23.39
CA LYS A 90 17.03 -16.50 23.92
C LYS A 90 16.55 -15.80 25.18
N CYS A 91 15.23 -15.63 25.29
CA CYS A 91 14.60 -15.12 26.48
C CYS A 91 14.19 -16.26 27.40
N ASP A 92 14.24 -16.06 28.72
CA ASP A 92 13.86 -17.09 29.70
C ASP A 92 12.37 -17.45 29.65
N LYS A 93 11.51 -16.45 29.38
CA LYS A 93 10.04 -16.61 29.30
C LYS A 93 9.46 -15.77 28.16
N PRO A 94 9.63 -16.18 26.89
CA PRO A 94 9.07 -15.45 25.76
C PRO A 94 7.54 -15.61 25.71
N GLY A 95 6.84 -14.50 25.46
CA GLY A 95 5.44 -14.56 25.03
C GLY A 95 5.32 -15.05 23.59
N HIS A 96 4.11 -15.44 23.18
CA HIS A 96 3.83 -15.87 21.81
C HIS A 96 2.51 -15.27 21.30
N LEU A 97 2.36 -15.22 19.98
CA LEU A 97 1.15 -14.77 19.30
C LEU A 97 0.68 -15.87 18.34
N LYS A 98 -0.62 -16.16 18.35
CA LYS A 98 -1.22 -17.06 17.36
C LYS A 98 -1.26 -16.35 16.00
N LEU A 99 -0.63 -16.95 15.00
CA LEU A 99 -0.57 -16.43 13.65
C LEU A 99 -1.64 -17.11 12.79
N SER A 100 -2.34 -16.34 11.96
CA SER A 100 -3.29 -16.83 10.96
C SER A 100 -3.10 -16.05 9.66
N GLU A 101 -3.72 -16.48 8.58
CA GLU A 101 -3.94 -15.60 7.43
C GLU A 101 -4.80 -14.38 7.80
N ILE A 102 -4.65 -13.30 7.05
CA ILE A 102 -5.49 -12.10 7.19
C ILE A 102 -6.57 -12.18 6.11
N ILE A 103 -7.81 -12.38 6.54
CA ILE A 103 -8.98 -12.48 5.67
C ILE A 103 -9.81 -11.22 5.82
N GLU A 104 -10.10 -10.55 4.72
CA GLU A 104 -11.01 -9.41 4.69
C GLU A 104 -12.01 -9.62 3.55
N GLY A 105 -13.31 -9.59 3.87
CA GLY A 105 -14.38 -9.77 2.88
C GLY A 105 -14.36 -11.13 2.14
N GLY A 106 -13.79 -12.18 2.76
CA GLY A 106 -13.71 -13.52 2.17
C GLY A 106 -12.49 -13.75 1.26
N ASN A 107 -11.67 -12.72 1.03
CA ASN A 107 -10.41 -12.86 0.31
C ASN A 107 -9.24 -12.88 1.29
N VAL A 108 -8.28 -13.76 1.02
CA VAL A 108 -7.00 -13.78 1.74
C VAL A 108 -6.17 -12.59 1.24
N ILE A 109 -5.98 -11.57 2.10
CA ILE A 109 -5.13 -10.41 1.78
C ILE A 109 -3.67 -10.75 1.97
N VAL A 110 -3.35 -11.42 3.08
CA VAL A 110 -1.98 -11.84 3.41
C VAL A 110 -2.01 -13.30 3.82
N SER A 111 -1.24 -14.11 3.11
CA SER A 111 -1.16 -15.54 3.34
C SER A 111 -0.41 -15.87 4.64
N LEU A 112 -0.67 -17.06 5.21
CA LEU A 112 0.04 -17.52 6.40
C LEU A 112 1.55 -17.65 6.15
N SER A 113 1.96 -18.10 4.96
CA SER A 113 3.37 -18.29 4.59
C SER A 113 4.15 -16.97 4.62
N GLU A 114 3.60 -15.90 4.05
CA GLU A 114 4.21 -14.56 4.10
C GLU A 114 4.35 -14.05 5.52
N ARG A 115 3.35 -14.26 6.38
CA ARG A 115 3.40 -13.82 7.77
C ARG A 115 4.38 -14.64 8.62
N ALA A 116 4.53 -15.93 8.31
CA ALA A 116 5.35 -16.86 9.05
C ALA A 116 6.84 -16.77 8.66
N LEU A 117 7.15 -16.27 7.45
CA LEU A 117 8.52 -16.15 6.96
C LEU A 117 9.40 -15.35 7.92
N GLY A 118 10.56 -15.91 8.27
CA GLY A 118 11.54 -15.27 9.15
C GLY A 118 11.21 -15.28 10.65
N ARG A 119 10.11 -15.93 11.07
CA ARG A 119 9.75 -16.08 12.49
C ARG A 119 10.19 -17.44 13.05
N VAL A 120 10.29 -17.51 14.38
CA VAL A 120 10.56 -18.75 15.13
C VAL A 120 9.26 -19.28 15.73
N THR A 121 9.06 -20.60 15.71
CA THR A 121 7.88 -21.24 16.29
C THR A 121 7.98 -21.27 17.82
N ALA A 122 6.88 -20.92 18.49
CA ALA A 122 6.80 -20.96 19.95
C ALA A 122 6.57 -22.38 20.48
N ASP A 123 5.87 -23.22 19.70
CA ASP A 123 5.52 -24.60 20.01
C ASP A 123 5.77 -25.51 18.79
N ASP A 124 5.77 -26.82 19.05
CA ASP A 124 5.86 -27.85 18.02
C ASP A 124 4.66 -27.76 17.07
N VAL A 125 4.93 -27.61 15.77
CA VAL A 125 3.89 -27.59 14.73
C VAL A 125 3.68 -29.01 14.24
N LYS A 126 2.47 -29.54 14.44
CA LYS A 126 2.08 -30.87 13.99
C LYS A 126 1.11 -30.78 12.83
N ASN A 127 1.17 -31.79 11.97
CA ASN A 127 0.17 -31.97 10.92
C ASN A 127 -1.17 -32.39 11.57
N PRO A 128 -2.27 -31.69 11.28
CA PRO A 128 -3.56 -31.97 11.89
C PRO A 128 -4.17 -33.33 11.49
N ILE A 129 -3.73 -33.93 10.39
CA ILE A 129 -4.34 -35.16 9.85
C ILE A 129 -3.68 -36.41 10.43
N ASN A 130 -2.34 -36.46 10.42
CA ASN A 130 -1.58 -37.66 10.83
C ASN A 130 -0.85 -37.50 12.17
N GLY A 131 -0.80 -36.29 12.73
CA GLY A 131 -0.14 -36.01 14.01
C GLY A 131 1.39 -35.91 13.93
N ASP A 132 1.97 -36.03 12.73
CA ASP A 132 3.41 -35.95 12.53
C ASP A 132 3.95 -34.55 12.85
N LEU A 133 5.15 -34.51 13.43
CA LEU A 133 5.84 -33.27 13.73
C LEU A 133 6.40 -32.66 12.43
N ILE A 134 5.89 -31.49 12.03
CA ILE A 134 6.37 -30.76 10.85
C ILE A 134 7.55 -29.86 11.23
N ILE A 135 7.39 -29.08 12.30
CA ILE A 135 8.42 -28.15 12.78
C ILE A 135 8.60 -28.36 14.28
N LYS A 136 9.81 -28.75 14.67
CA LYS A 136 10.19 -28.82 16.08
C LYS A 136 10.42 -27.40 16.62
N LYS A 137 9.97 -27.15 17.83
CA LYS A 137 10.31 -25.94 18.58
C LYS A 137 11.83 -25.81 18.66
N ASN A 138 12.34 -24.70 18.14
CA ASN A 138 13.76 -24.40 18.24
C ASN A 138 13.99 -23.82 19.64
N ILE A 139 14.64 -24.60 20.50
CA ILE A 139 15.09 -24.14 21.82
C ILE A 139 16.13 -23.09 21.59
#